data_AF-A0A7C7RHY1-F1
#
_entry.id   AF-A0A7C7RHY1-F1
#
_cell.length_a   1.000
_cell.length_b   1.000
_cell.length_c   1.000
_cell.angle_alpha   90.00
_cell.angle_beta   90.00
_cell.angle_gamma   90.00
#
_symmetry.space_group_name_H-M   'P 1'
#
loop_
_entity.id
_entity.type
_entity.pdbx_description
1 polymer ?
#
loop_
_entity_poly.entity_id
_entity_poly.type
_entity_poly.pdbx_seq_one_letter_code
_entity_poly.pdbx_strand_id
1 'polypeptide(L)'
;MRLITFEEYLKYVETHKEVTIEDAKIRVGAPNKVKAYQPKDFSLETTTVWSFPVRGDWATHKGDYRGNWAPQVARNLIIRYSRPGELVLDQMCGGGTTLVECKLLGRNAIGVDINYEACILTLDRLNFNYNMLDPDWKQPDIKVYHGDARNLNVIEDESIDLIATHPP
;
A
#
# COMPACT_ATOMS: atom_id res chain seq x y z
N MET A 1 4.07 -2.58 18.37
CA MET A 1 3.16 -2.11 17.31
C MET A 1 1.75 -2.63 17.57
N ARG A 2 0.70 -1.94 17.12
CA ARG A 2 -0.71 -2.34 17.29
C ARG A 2 -1.35 -2.58 15.93
N LEU A 3 -1.92 -3.77 15.71
CA LEU A 3 -2.67 -4.07 14.49
C LEU A 3 -3.90 -3.15 14.39
N ILE A 4 -4.09 -2.52 13.24
CA ILE A 4 -5.32 -1.79 12.91
C ILE A 4 -6.15 -2.71 12.02
N THR A 5 -7.29 -3.18 12.54
CA THR A 5 -8.12 -4.12 11.79
C THR A 5 -9.00 -3.41 10.77
N PHE A 6 -9.49 -4.18 9.79
CA PHE A 6 -10.43 -3.64 8.82
C PHE A 6 -11.75 -3.21 9.47
N GLU A 7 -12.22 -3.90 10.50
CA GLU A 7 -13.40 -3.51 11.28
C GLU A 7 -13.18 -2.18 12.02
N GLU A 8 -11.98 -1.93 12.53
CA GLU A 8 -11.62 -0.64 13.15
C GLU A 8 -11.66 0.49 12.12
N TYR A 9 -11.10 0.26 10.92
CA TYR A 9 -11.22 1.20 9.80
C TYR A 9 -12.69 1.47 9.44
N LEU A 10 -13.53 0.42 9.33
CA LEU A 10 -14.95 0.59 9.01
C LEU A 10 -15.68 1.45 10.05
N LYS A 11 -15.44 1.19 11.34
CA LYS A 11 -16.00 2.00 12.45
C LYS A 11 -15.49 3.45 12.42
N TYR A 12 -14.21 3.66 12.09
CA TYR A 12 -13.65 5.00 11.95
C TYR A 12 -14.41 5.78 10.86
N VAL A 13 -14.57 5.19 9.67
CA VAL A 13 -15.19 5.87 8.54
C VAL A 13 -16.72 6.03 8.65
N GLU A 14 -17.38 5.36 9.58
CA GLU A 14 -18.78 5.63 9.93
C GLU A 14 -18.95 7.05 10.46
N THR A 15 -18.05 7.47 11.35
CA THR A 15 -18.11 8.75 12.07
C THR A 15 -17.20 9.84 11.48
N HIS A 16 -16.14 9.46 10.75
CA HIS A 16 -15.17 10.37 10.15
C HIS A 16 -15.16 10.20 8.63
N LYS A 17 -15.23 11.30 7.87
CA LYS A 17 -15.21 11.25 6.39
C LYS A 17 -13.89 11.75 5.80
N GLU A 18 -12.97 12.18 6.66
CA GLU A 18 -11.64 12.65 6.29
C GLU A 18 -10.62 12.24 7.37
N VAL A 19 -9.38 12.13 6.94
CA VAL A 19 -8.19 12.07 7.80
C VAL A 19 -7.39 13.36 7.64
N THR A 20 -6.70 13.77 8.69
CA THR A 20 -5.79 14.91 8.73
C THR A 20 -4.35 14.43 8.97
N ILE A 21 -3.53 14.54 7.94
CA ILE A 21 -2.13 14.12 7.98
C ILE A 21 -1.27 15.35 7.73
N GLU A 22 -0.57 15.79 8.77
CA GLU A 22 0.03 17.13 8.81
C GLU A 22 -1.03 18.20 8.52
N ASP A 23 -0.84 18.99 7.45
CA ASP A 23 -1.77 20.04 7.02
C ASP A 23 -2.77 19.56 5.95
N ALA A 24 -2.68 18.30 5.51
CA ALA A 24 -3.49 17.75 4.43
C ALA A 24 -4.74 17.05 4.96
N LYS A 25 -5.91 17.42 4.43
CA LYS A 25 -7.19 16.75 4.66
C LYS A 25 -7.52 15.83 3.49
N ILE A 26 -7.62 14.53 3.74
CA ILE A 26 -7.84 13.52 2.71
C ILE A 26 -9.14 12.77 3.01
N ARG A 27 -10.04 12.69 2.03
CA ARG A 27 -11.34 12.01 2.19
C ARG A 27 -11.17 10.49 2.27
N VAL A 28 -11.89 9.86 3.20
CA VAL A 28 -11.95 8.39 3.40
C VAL A 28 -13.40 7.90 3.48
N GLY A 29 -13.60 6.58 3.37
CA GLY A 29 -14.90 5.92 3.49
C GLY A 29 -15.79 6.01 2.26
N ALA A 30 -15.29 6.59 1.16
CA ALA A 30 -16.01 6.61 -0.11
C ALA A 30 -15.83 5.29 -0.87
N PRO A 31 -16.84 4.79 -1.59
CA PRO A 31 -16.69 3.59 -2.41
C PRO A 31 -15.59 3.78 -3.48
N ASN A 32 -14.59 2.90 -3.48
CA ASN A 32 -13.54 2.89 -4.50
C ASN A 32 -14.08 2.27 -5.81
N LYS A 33 -14.48 3.11 -6.77
CA LYS A 33 -14.82 2.68 -8.14
C LYS A 33 -13.54 2.49 -8.95
N VAL A 34 -12.97 1.28 -8.89
CA VAL A 34 -11.77 0.94 -9.67
C VAL A 34 -12.09 0.85 -11.16
N LYS A 35 -11.43 1.69 -11.97
CA LYS A 35 -11.58 1.70 -13.45
C LYS A 35 -10.66 0.68 -14.13
N ALA A 36 -9.47 0.50 -13.58
CA ALA A 36 -8.46 -0.43 -14.06
C ALA A 36 -7.65 -0.92 -12.84
N TYR A 37 -7.35 -2.20 -12.75
CA TYR A 37 -6.53 -2.74 -11.65
C TYR A 37 -5.03 -2.72 -11.97
N GLN A 38 -4.67 -2.66 -13.25
CA GLN A 38 -3.30 -2.74 -13.72
C GLN A 38 -3.00 -1.55 -14.64
N PRO A 39 -1.75 -1.06 -14.69
CA PRO A 39 -1.34 -0.09 -15.69
C PRO A 39 -1.44 -0.69 -17.10
N LYS A 40 -1.78 0.15 -18.09
CA LYS A 40 -1.88 -0.29 -19.49
C LYS A 40 -0.52 -0.55 -20.13
N ASP A 41 0.42 0.37 -19.94
CA ASP A 41 1.70 0.40 -20.66
C ASP A 41 2.91 0.32 -19.70
N PHE A 42 2.81 -0.50 -18.65
CA PHE A 42 3.94 -0.70 -17.75
C PHE A 42 4.92 -1.72 -18.32
N SER A 43 6.18 -1.31 -18.43
CA SER A 43 7.30 -2.21 -18.68
C SER A 43 8.27 -2.15 -17.52
N LEU A 44 8.93 -3.28 -17.24
CA LEU A 44 9.88 -3.35 -16.14
C LEU A 44 11.12 -2.51 -16.49
N GLU A 45 11.37 -1.47 -15.71
CA GLU A 45 12.51 -0.57 -15.88
C GLU A 45 13.79 -1.24 -15.37
N THR A 46 14.75 -1.49 -16.27
CA THR A 46 15.95 -2.30 -16.04
C THR A 46 17.25 -1.50 -15.94
N THR A 47 17.20 -0.21 -16.26
CA THR A 47 18.37 0.69 -16.21
C THR A 47 18.50 1.34 -14.83
N THR A 48 19.48 2.22 -14.65
CA THR A 48 19.70 2.97 -13.40
C THR A 48 18.88 4.26 -13.30
N VAL A 49 18.19 4.68 -14.37
CA VAL A 49 17.39 5.91 -14.42
C VAL A 49 16.01 5.56 -14.95
N TRP A 50 14.99 5.70 -14.11
CA TRP A 50 13.60 5.36 -14.44
C TRP A 50 12.80 6.63 -14.67
N SER A 51 12.01 6.66 -15.75
CA SER A 51 11.24 7.85 -16.13
C SER A 51 9.75 7.51 -16.24
N PHE A 52 8.96 7.98 -15.29
CA PHE A 52 7.50 7.86 -15.27
C PHE A 52 6.88 9.26 -15.39
N PRO A 53 6.72 9.81 -16.61
CA PRO A 53 6.27 11.19 -16.80
C PRO A 53 4.83 11.43 -16.31
N VAL A 54 4.03 10.36 -16.24
CA VAL A 54 2.66 10.39 -15.74
C VAL A 54 2.56 9.46 -14.53
N ARG A 55 2.11 10.01 -13.39
CA ARG A 55 1.85 9.20 -12.19
C ARG A 55 0.69 8.25 -12.46
N GLY A 56 0.84 6.98 -12.07
CA GLY A 56 -0.24 6.01 -12.16
C GLY A 56 -1.45 6.36 -11.28
N ASP A 57 -2.63 6.07 -11.80
CA ASP A 57 -3.93 6.27 -11.15
C ASP A 57 -4.80 4.99 -11.16
N TRP A 58 -4.20 3.83 -11.44
CA TRP A 58 -4.91 2.55 -11.41
C TRP A 58 -5.24 2.13 -9.97
N ALA A 59 -6.17 1.18 -9.85
CA ALA A 59 -6.75 0.72 -8.60
C ALA A 59 -7.28 1.89 -7.77
N THR A 60 -6.67 2.13 -6.62
CA THR A 60 -7.00 3.16 -5.64
C THR A 60 -5.88 4.18 -5.46
N HIS A 61 -4.85 4.14 -6.32
CA HIS A 61 -3.71 5.05 -6.22
C HIS A 61 -4.14 6.50 -6.43
N LYS A 62 -3.80 7.35 -5.47
CA LYS A 62 -4.02 8.80 -5.53
C LYS A 62 -2.76 9.56 -5.12
N GLY A 63 -2.52 10.70 -5.78
CA GLY A 63 -1.41 11.62 -5.51
C GLY A 63 -1.69 12.64 -4.39
N ASP A 64 -2.70 12.40 -3.56
CA ASP A 64 -3.20 13.33 -2.54
C ASP A 64 -2.55 13.15 -1.16
N TYR A 65 -1.59 12.23 -1.03
CA TYR A 65 -0.75 12.07 0.16
C TYR A 65 0.64 12.64 -0.10
N ARG A 66 1.09 13.60 0.71
CA ARG A 66 2.39 14.24 0.58
C ARG A 66 3.52 13.21 0.73
N GLY A 67 4.52 13.28 -0.15
CA GLY A 67 5.68 12.40 -0.07
C GLY A 67 5.42 10.95 -0.51
N ASN A 68 4.29 10.66 -1.16
CA ASN A 68 4.10 9.35 -1.77
C ASN A 68 4.97 9.19 -3.03
N TRP A 69 5.55 8.00 -3.22
CA TRP A 69 6.16 7.67 -4.50
C TRP A 69 5.10 7.28 -5.56
N ALA A 70 5.48 7.40 -6.82
CA ALA A 70 4.65 6.96 -7.93
C ALA A 70 4.48 5.43 -7.88
N PRO A 71 3.28 4.88 -8.11
CA PRO A 71 3.04 3.45 -7.99
C PRO A 71 3.87 2.63 -8.97
N GLN A 72 4.29 3.20 -10.10
CA GLN A 72 5.24 2.55 -11.01
C GLN A 72 6.59 2.23 -10.35
N VAL A 73 7.10 3.09 -9.46
CA VAL A 73 8.37 2.87 -8.76
C VAL A 73 8.25 1.69 -7.81
N ALA A 74 7.22 1.71 -6.96
CA ALA A 74 6.91 0.61 -6.04
C ALA A 74 6.72 -0.71 -6.81
N ARG A 75 5.93 -0.68 -7.89
CA ARG A 75 5.69 -1.82 -8.77
C ARG A 75 6.97 -2.40 -9.34
N ASN A 76 7.86 -1.55 -9.86
CA ASN A 76 9.12 -1.98 -10.45
C ASN A 76 10.02 -2.69 -9.42
N LEU A 77 10.09 -2.15 -8.19
CA LEU A 77 10.83 -2.76 -7.09
C LEU A 77 10.23 -4.11 -6.67
N ILE A 78 8.91 -4.16 -6.45
CA ILE A 78 8.22 -5.38 -6.00
C ILE A 78 8.36 -6.49 -7.04
N ILE A 79 8.15 -6.21 -8.33
CA ILE A 79 8.29 -7.24 -9.39
C ILE A 79 9.74 -7.73 -9.49
N ARG A 80 10.72 -6.83 -9.32
CA ARG A 80 12.14 -7.16 -9.49
C ARG A 80 12.72 -7.97 -8.35
N TYR A 81 12.28 -7.70 -7.12
CA TYR A 81 12.92 -8.21 -5.90
C TYR A 81 12.00 -9.05 -5.02
N SER A 82 10.83 -9.44 -5.51
CA SER A 82 9.95 -10.41 -4.83
C SER A 82 9.16 -11.26 -5.80
N ARG A 83 8.60 -12.37 -5.32
CA ARG A 83 7.72 -13.29 -6.04
C ARG A 83 6.30 -13.24 -5.46
N PRO A 84 5.27 -13.65 -6.24
CA PRO A 84 3.94 -13.84 -5.67
C PRO A 84 4.00 -14.77 -4.44
N GLY A 85 3.27 -14.41 -3.38
CA GLY A 85 3.26 -15.11 -2.09
C GLY A 85 4.34 -14.70 -1.09
N GLU A 86 5.41 -14.03 -1.52
CA GLU A 86 6.44 -13.50 -0.61
C GLU A 86 5.93 -12.29 0.19
N LEU A 87 6.62 -12.01 1.31
CA LEU A 87 6.23 -11.00 2.29
C LEU A 87 7.05 -9.71 2.12
N VAL A 88 6.34 -8.63 1.82
CA VAL A 88 6.91 -7.28 1.66
C VAL A 88 6.64 -6.42 2.90
N LEU A 89 7.67 -5.74 3.42
CA LEU A 89 7.54 -4.77 4.49
C LEU A 89 7.64 -3.34 3.95
N ASP A 90 6.71 -2.49 4.37
CA ASP A 90 6.82 -1.03 4.29
C ASP A 90 6.65 -0.43 5.68
N GLN A 91 7.75 -0.10 6.34
CA GLN A 91 7.76 0.39 7.72
C GLN A 91 7.43 1.89 7.87
N MET A 92 7.09 2.56 6.77
CA MET A 92 6.61 3.94 6.73
C MET A 92 5.51 4.06 5.66
N CYS A 93 4.47 3.23 5.78
CA CYS A 93 3.58 2.94 4.67
C CYS A 93 2.76 4.14 4.18
N GLY A 94 2.55 5.15 5.02
CA GLY A 94 1.92 6.42 4.66
C GLY A 94 0.56 6.22 4.01
N GLY A 95 0.48 6.60 2.73
CA GLY A 95 -0.72 6.38 1.92
C GLY A 95 -0.90 4.96 1.35
N GLY A 96 -0.04 4.01 1.67
CA GLY A 96 -0.23 2.60 1.35
C GLY A 96 0.06 2.19 -0.09
N THR A 97 0.77 3.01 -0.88
CA THR A 97 1.08 2.69 -2.29
C THR A 97 1.76 1.34 -2.45
N THR A 98 2.72 1.01 -1.58
CA THR A 98 3.41 -0.28 -1.57
C THR A 98 2.45 -1.44 -1.34
N LEU A 99 1.56 -1.32 -0.35
CA LEU A 99 0.60 -2.37 0.02
C LEU A 99 -0.46 -2.56 -1.06
N VAL A 100 -0.93 -1.48 -1.72
CA VAL A 100 -1.83 -1.59 -2.86
C VAL A 100 -1.15 -2.33 -4.02
N GLU A 101 0.11 -2.02 -4.35
CA GLU A 101 0.83 -2.78 -5.37
C GLU A 101 1.06 -4.24 -4.97
N CYS A 102 1.37 -4.53 -3.69
CA CYS A 102 1.48 -5.90 -3.20
C CYS A 102 0.16 -6.66 -3.40
N LYS A 103 -0.98 -6.04 -3.08
CA LYS A 103 -2.31 -6.62 -3.33
C LYS A 103 -2.54 -6.96 -4.80
N LEU A 104 -2.20 -6.03 -5.69
CA LEU A 104 -2.38 -6.19 -7.14
C LEU A 104 -1.42 -7.21 -7.76
N LEU A 105 -0.25 -7.40 -7.16
CA LEU A 105 0.79 -8.31 -7.62
C LEU A 105 0.76 -9.66 -6.88
N GLY A 106 -0.12 -9.86 -5.91
CA GLY A 106 -0.22 -11.09 -5.14
C GLY A 106 0.95 -11.32 -4.17
N ARG A 107 1.49 -10.26 -3.57
CA ARG A 107 2.47 -10.34 -2.47
C ARG A 107 1.75 -10.12 -1.14
N ASN A 108 2.14 -10.88 -0.11
CA ASN A 108 1.75 -10.56 1.25
C ASN A 108 2.44 -9.27 1.67
N ALA A 109 1.84 -8.50 2.59
CA ALA A 109 2.46 -7.24 3.00
C ALA A 109 2.19 -6.86 4.45
N ILE A 110 3.20 -6.24 5.08
CA ILE A 110 3.06 -5.56 6.36
C ILE A 110 3.36 -4.08 6.12
N GLY A 111 2.40 -3.23 6.46
CA GLY A 111 2.58 -1.79 6.54
C GLY A 111 2.69 -1.35 8.00
N VAL A 112 3.62 -0.46 8.29
CA VAL A 112 3.71 0.22 9.59
C VAL A 112 3.72 1.71 9.37
N ASP A 113 2.97 2.45 10.17
CA ASP A 113 3.08 3.91 10.20
C ASP A 113 2.92 4.44 11.63
N ILE A 114 3.63 5.52 11.95
CA ILE A 114 3.55 6.19 13.26
C ILE A 114 2.29 7.05 13.36
N ASN A 115 1.75 7.49 12.22
CA ASN A 115 0.51 8.23 12.14
C ASN A 115 -0.67 7.26 11.98
N TYR A 116 -1.54 7.24 12.99
CA TYR A 116 -2.74 6.40 13.00
C TYR A 116 -3.66 6.69 11.80
N GLU A 117 -3.84 7.95 11.44
CA GLU A 117 -4.72 8.32 10.33
C GLU A 117 -4.14 7.98 8.96
N ALA A 118 -2.80 7.89 8.84
CA ALA A 118 -2.15 7.29 7.67
C ALA A 118 -2.45 5.79 7.55
N CYS A 119 -2.48 5.06 8.68
CA CYS A 119 -2.92 3.66 8.70
C CYS A 119 -4.38 3.52 8.21
N ILE A 120 -5.27 4.42 8.66
CA ILE A 120 -6.66 4.48 8.19
C ILE A 120 -6.73 4.74 6.68
N LEU A 121 -5.97 5.70 6.16
CA LEU A 121 -5.91 6.00 4.73
C LEU A 121 -5.39 4.81 3.91
N THR A 122 -4.39 4.09 4.43
CA THR A 122 -3.87 2.87 3.82
C THR A 122 -4.96 1.80 3.73
N LEU A 123 -5.71 1.57 4.82
CA LEU A 123 -6.83 0.61 4.82
C LEU A 123 -7.97 1.04 3.88
N ASP A 124 -8.27 2.34 3.79
CA ASP A 124 -9.22 2.90 2.82
C ASP A 124 -8.81 2.59 1.38
N ARG A 125 -7.52 2.76 1.05
CA ARG A 125 -6.98 2.45 -0.28
C ARG A 125 -6.89 0.95 -0.54
N LEU A 126 -6.78 0.12 0.48
CA LEU A 126 -6.86 -1.34 0.35
C LEU A 126 -8.30 -1.85 0.21
N ASN A 127 -9.30 -1.02 0.53
CA ASN A 127 -10.73 -1.34 0.44
C ASN A 127 -11.24 -1.35 -1.01
N PHE A 128 -10.82 -2.36 -1.76
CA PHE A 128 -11.37 -2.72 -3.06
C PHE A 128 -11.34 -4.24 -3.21
N ASN A 129 -12.33 -4.79 -3.90
CA ASN A 129 -12.31 -6.19 -4.30
C ASN A 129 -11.41 -6.34 -5.51
N TYR A 130 -10.55 -7.35 -5.49
CA TYR A 130 -9.71 -7.70 -6.63
C TYR A 130 -9.78 -9.20 -6.82
N ASN A 131 -10.52 -9.62 -7.84
CA ASN A 131 -10.49 -10.98 -8.33
C ASN A 131 -9.83 -10.90 -9.69
N MET A 132 -8.59 -11.35 -9.79
CA MET A 132 -7.93 -11.45 -11.09
C MET A 132 -8.68 -12.47 -11.96
N LEU A 133 -8.62 -12.30 -13.27
CA LEU A 133 -9.04 -13.35 -14.23
C LEU A 133 -8.04 -14.53 -14.25
N ASP A 134 -6.96 -14.43 -13.47
CA ASP A 134 -5.93 -15.45 -13.33
C ASP A 134 -6.37 -16.48 -12.27
N PRO A 135 -6.52 -17.76 -12.64
CA PRO A 135 -6.93 -18.81 -11.71
C PRO A 135 -5.91 -19.09 -10.60
N ASP A 136 -4.65 -18.70 -10.76
CA ASP A 136 -3.59 -18.93 -9.76
C ASP A 136 -3.44 -17.77 -8.76
N TRP A 137 -4.14 -16.65 -8.95
CA TRP A 137 -4.11 -15.54 -8.02
C TRP A 137 -4.76 -15.94 -6.69
N LYS A 138 -4.01 -15.77 -5.60
CA LYS A 138 -4.49 -15.96 -4.23
C LYS A 138 -4.57 -14.61 -3.54
N GLN A 139 -5.63 -14.42 -2.75
CA GLN A 139 -5.76 -13.22 -1.94
C GLN A 139 -4.58 -13.12 -0.97
N PRO A 140 -3.76 -12.05 -1.04
CA PRO A 140 -2.64 -11.89 -0.14
C PRO A 140 -3.10 -11.49 1.26
N ASP A 141 -2.34 -11.93 2.27
CA ASP A 141 -2.44 -11.47 3.65
C ASP A 141 -1.75 -10.11 3.77
N ILE A 142 -2.53 -9.06 4.05
CA ILE A 142 -2.03 -7.69 4.19
C ILE A 142 -2.42 -7.15 5.56
N LYS A 143 -1.43 -6.73 6.34
CA LYS A 143 -1.60 -6.23 7.70
C LYS A 143 -1.07 -4.81 7.81
N VAL A 144 -1.78 -3.95 8.53
CA VAL A 144 -1.40 -2.57 8.80
C VAL A 144 -1.27 -2.38 10.30
N TYR A 145 -0.11 -1.91 10.76
CA TYR A 145 0.16 -1.67 12.16
C TYR A 145 0.40 -0.19 12.41
N HIS A 146 -0.20 0.32 13.47
CA HIS A 146 0.19 1.59 14.07
C HIS A 146 1.41 1.36 14.95
N GLY A 147 2.54 1.99 14.62
CA GLY A 147 3.82 1.73 15.27
C GLY A 147 4.95 2.61 14.79
N ASP A 148 6.07 2.56 15.50
CA ASP A 148 7.29 3.28 15.15
C ASP A 148 8.22 2.34 14.37
N ALA A 149 8.76 2.80 13.24
CA ALA A 149 9.69 2.03 12.40
C ALA A 149 10.94 1.55 13.16
N ARG A 150 11.31 2.21 14.27
CA ARG A 150 12.42 1.82 15.15
C ARG A 150 12.09 0.64 16.07
N ASN A 151 10.82 0.24 16.15
CA ASN A 151 10.35 -0.82 17.03
C ASN A 151 9.37 -1.75 16.31
N LEU A 152 9.92 -2.72 15.59
CA LEU A 152 9.18 -3.71 14.79
C LEU A 152 8.87 -5.00 15.54
N ASN A 153 8.56 -4.91 16.84
CA ASN A 153 8.48 -6.05 17.77
C ASN A 153 7.42 -7.14 17.51
N VAL A 154 6.66 -7.06 16.42
CA VAL A 154 5.68 -8.10 16.03
C VAL A 154 6.09 -8.81 14.74
N ILE A 155 7.22 -8.41 14.14
CA ILE A 155 7.81 -9.04 12.96
C ILE A 155 8.90 -10.00 13.46
N GLU A 156 8.88 -11.22 12.93
CA GLU A 156 9.87 -12.24 13.27
C GLU A 156 11.19 -11.96 12.54
N ASP A 157 12.30 -12.35 13.15
CA ASP A 157 13.61 -12.22 12.53
C ASP A 157 13.66 -13.06 11.23
N GLU A 158 14.34 -12.54 10.21
CA GLU A 158 14.54 -13.21 8.91
C GLU A 158 13.24 -13.60 8.16
N SER A 159 12.09 -13.00 8.52
CA SER A 159 10.80 -13.37 7.93
C SER A 159 10.37 -12.52 6.71
N ILE A 160 11.12 -11.46 6.38
CA ILE A 160 10.76 -10.48 5.34
C ILE A 160 11.60 -10.74 4.09
N ASP A 161 10.94 -10.94 2.95
CA ASP A 161 11.60 -11.19 1.66
C ASP A 161 12.05 -9.89 0.98
N LEU A 162 11.28 -8.81 1.13
CA LEU A 162 11.60 -7.49 0.57
C LEU A 162 11.17 -6.37 1.51
N ILE A 163 12.08 -5.42 1.76
CA ILE A 163 11.74 -4.13 2.37
C ILE A 163 11.62 -3.08 1.25
N ALA A 164 10.42 -2.57 1.04
CA ALA A 164 10.13 -1.55 0.05
C ALA A 164 9.42 -0.37 0.74
N THR A 165 10.20 0.65 1.09
CA THR A 165 9.70 1.82 1.83
C THR A 165 10.23 3.11 1.23
N HIS A 166 9.47 4.20 1.40
CA HIS A 166 9.83 5.53 0.94
C HIS A 166 9.85 6.49 2.15
N PRO A 167 11.02 6.66 2.81
CA PRO A 167 11.13 7.45 4.03
C PRO A 167 10.92 8.96 3.77
N PRO A 168 10.57 9.75 4.81
CA PRO A 168 10.38 11.20 4.73
C PRO A 168 11.66 11.98 4.43
#